data_AF-A0A537KJ57-F1
#
_entry.id   AF-A0A537KJ57-F1
#
_cell.length_a   1.000
_cell.length_b   1.000
_cell.length_c   1.000
_cell.angle_alpha   90.00
_cell.angle_beta   90.00
_cell.angle_gamma   90.00
#
_symmetry.space_group_name_H-M   'P 1'
#
loop_
_entity.id
_entity.type
_entity.pdbx_description
1 polymer ?
#
loop_
_entity_poly.entity_id
_entity_poly.type
_entity_poly.pdbx_seq_one_letter_code
_entity_poly.pdbx_strand_id
1 'polypeptide(L)' 'MSIDPRTRIGHVHLTVSDLDRALTFYRDVLGFEVTTRYGQDAVFLSAGGYHHHIGLNTWA' A
#
# COMPACT_ATOMS: atom_id res chain seq x y z
N MET A 1 -2.96 29.78 -1.02
CA MET A 1 -2.23 28.84 -1.92
C MET A 1 -3.19 27.70 -2.24
N SER A 2 -3.50 27.47 -3.50
CA SER A 2 -4.36 26.36 -3.93
C SER A 2 -3.49 25.24 -4.53
N ILE A 3 -3.91 24.00 -4.34
CA ILE A 3 -3.31 22.85 -5.02
C ILE A 3 -3.72 22.89 -6.51
N ASP A 4 -2.82 22.55 -7.43
CA ASP A 4 -3.13 22.49 -8.88
C ASP A 4 -4.27 21.48 -9.12
N PRO A 5 -5.30 21.81 -9.91
CA PRO A 5 -6.44 20.92 -10.14
C PRO A 5 -6.09 19.60 -10.83
N ARG A 6 -4.88 19.48 -11.40
CA ARG A 6 -4.37 18.24 -12.01
C ARG A 6 -3.62 17.35 -11.02
N THR A 7 -3.34 17.82 -9.80
CA THR A 7 -2.74 16.98 -8.76
C THR A 7 -3.65 15.78 -8.47
N ARG A 8 -3.03 14.61 -8.31
CA ARG A 8 -3.69 13.34 -7.96
C ARG A 8 -2.94 12.72 -6.79
N ILE A 9 -3.64 11.86 -6.04
CA ILE A 9 -3.00 11.01 -5.03
C ILE A 9 -2.08 10.02 -5.76
N GLY A 10 -0.84 9.89 -5.30
CA GLY A 10 0.11 8.89 -5.79
C GLY A 10 -0.05 7.54 -5.11
N HIS A 11 0.18 7.50 -3.80
CA HIS A 11 0.04 6.31 -2.96
C HIS A 11 -0.37 6.70 -1.52
N VAL A 12 -0.86 5.70 -0.77
CA VAL A 12 -1.17 5.83 0.66
C VAL A 12 -0.37 4.83 1.46
N HIS A 13 0.12 5.24 2.63
CA HIS A 13 0.78 4.35 3.59
C HIS A 13 -0.10 4.22 4.83
N LEU A 14 -0.39 2.98 5.20
CA LEU A 14 -1.22 2.66 6.37
C LEU A 14 -0.36 1.98 7.42
N THR A 15 -0.34 2.56 8.62
CA THR A 15 0.10 1.85 9.81
C THR A 15 -1.00 0.89 10.22
N VAL A 16 -0.68 -0.40 10.27
CA VAL A 16 -1.59 -1.49 10.63
C VAL A 16 -1.08 -2.21 11.87
N SER A 17 -2.00 -2.78 12.66
CA SER A 17 -1.64 -3.52 13.87
C SER A 17 -1.09 -4.92 13.57
N ASP A 18 -1.39 -5.48 12.40
CA ASP A 18 -1.00 -6.81 11.96
C ASP A 18 -0.76 -6.79 10.45
N LEU A 19 0.50 -6.99 10.05
CA LEU A 19 0.92 -6.88 8.66
C LEU A 19 0.40 -8.03 7.79
N ASP A 20 0.44 -9.26 8.30
CA ASP A 20 0.05 -10.44 7.53
C ASP A 20 -1.47 -10.48 7.34
N ARG A 21 -2.25 -10.13 8.36
CA ARG A 21 -3.71 -10.01 8.23
C ARG A 21 -4.09 -8.93 7.22
N ALA A 22 -3.42 -7.77 7.25
CA ALA A 22 -3.67 -6.71 6.29
C ALA A 22 -3.26 -7.14 4.87
N LEU A 23 -2.10 -7.78 4.71
CA LEU A 23 -1.64 -8.31 3.44
C LEU A 23 -2.63 -9.30 2.84
N THR A 24 -3.12 -10.28 3.61
CA THR A 24 -4.14 -11.23 3.16
C THR A 24 -5.39 -10.51 2.66
N PHE A 25 -5.86 -9.49 3.38
CA PHE A 25 -7.03 -8.74 2.92
C PHE A 25 -6.78 -8.03 1.58
N TYR A 26 -5.71 -7.24 1.48
CA TYR A 26 -5.46 -6.47 0.25
C TYR A 26 -5.10 -7.36 -0.94
N ARG A 27 -4.36 -8.46 -0.72
CA ARG A 27 -3.96 -9.38 -1.79
C ARG A 27 -5.09 -10.33 -2.18
N ASP A 28 -5.63 -11.07 -1.21
CA ASP A 28 -6.50 -12.22 -1.50
C ASP A 28 -7.97 -11.83 -1.63
N VAL A 29 -8.42 -10.80 -0.90
CA VAL A 29 -9.82 -10.34 -0.96
C VAL A 29 -9.98 -9.25 -2.02
N LEU A 30 -9.06 -8.26 -2.05
CA LEU A 30 -9.16 -7.13 -2.98
C LEU A 30 -8.39 -7.34 -4.29
N GLY A 31 -7.53 -8.35 -4.39
CA GLY A 31 -6.84 -8.69 -5.64
C GLY A 31 -5.63 -7.82 -5.97
N PHE A 32 -5.03 -7.13 -4.98
CA PHE A 32 -3.75 -6.44 -5.19
C PHE A 32 -2.60 -7.44 -5.28
N GLU A 33 -1.54 -7.05 -5.97
CA GLU A 33 -0.31 -7.81 -6.08
C GLU A 33 0.79 -7.18 -5.24
N VAL A 34 1.62 -8.01 -4.60
CA VAL A 34 2.79 -7.55 -3.86
C VAL A 34 3.84 -7.09 -4.86
N THR A 35 4.25 -5.82 -4.78
CA THR A 35 5.35 -5.29 -5.60
C THR A 35 6.68 -5.41 -4.88
N THR A 36 6.70 -5.13 -3.58
CA THR A 36 7.91 -5.17 -2.74
C THR A 36 7.54 -5.58 -1.32
N ARG A 37 8.42 -6.36 -0.67
CA ARG A 37 8.34 -6.63 0.77
C ARG A 37 9.66 -6.20 1.42
N TYR A 38 9.57 -5.50 2.54
CA TYR A 38 10.72 -5.04 3.31
C TYR A 38 10.74 -5.81 4.64
N GLY A 39 11.47 -6.95 4.63
CA GLY A 39 11.55 -7.83 5.79
C GLY A 39 10.15 -8.28 6.28
N GLN A 40 9.96 -8.19 7.59
CA GLN A 40 8.68 -8.47 8.26
C GLN A 40 7.90 -7.19 8.59
N ASP A 41 8.43 -6.02 8.21
CA ASP A 41 7.97 -4.76 8.76
C ASP A 41 7.10 -3.95 7.80
N ALA A 42 7.27 -4.16 6.49
CA ALA A 42 6.44 -3.50 5.49
C ALA A 42 6.20 -4.32 4.22
N VAL A 43 5.06 -4.06 3.58
CA VAL A 43 4.72 -4.61 2.25
C VAL A 43 4.06 -3.53 1.39
N PHE A 44 4.38 -3.53 0.10
CA PHE A 44 3.88 -2.61 -0.90
C PHE A 44 3.07 -3.37 -1.93
N LEU A 45 1.93 -2.80 -2.31
CA LEU A 45 0.88 -3.44 -3.09
C LEU A 45 0.44 -2.56 -4.24
N SER A 46 0.19 -3.15 -5.40
CA SER A 46 -0.34 -2.45 -6.57
C SER A 46 -1.38 -3.28 -7.32
N ALA A 47 -2.05 -2.65 -8.29
CA ALA A 47 -2.92 -3.31 -9.24
C ALA A 47 -2.59 -2.74 -10.63
N GLY A 48 -2.59 -3.56 -11.68
CA GLY A 48 -2.32 -3.09 -13.04
C GLY A 48 -0.88 -2.62 -13.30
N GLY A 49 0.11 -3.14 -12.56
CA GLY A 49 1.54 -2.93 -12.85
C GLY A 49 2.13 -1.59 -12.41
N TYR A 50 1.43 -0.79 -11.60
CA TYR A 50 1.99 0.44 -11.01
C TYR A 50 3.03 0.13 -9.92
N HIS A 51 3.90 1.11 -9.59
CA HIS A 51 5.00 0.93 -8.64
C HIS A 51 4.53 0.53 -7.22
N HIS A 52 3.53 1.23 -6.68
CA HIS A 52 2.65 0.79 -5.58
C HIS A 52 1.52 1.81 -5.39
N HIS A 53 0.35 1.32 -4.99
CA HIS A 53 -0.77 2.17 -4.57
C HIS A 53 -0.86 2.24 -3.04
N ILE A 54 -0.51 1.15 -2.35
CA ILE A 54 -0.67 0.99 -0.91
C ILE A 54 0.65 0.48 -0.32
N GLY A 55 1.17 1.18 0.69
CA GLY A 55 2.19 0.67 1.60
C GLY A 55 1.54 0.28 2.93
N LEU A 56 1.87 -0.88 3.47
CA LEU A 56 1.44 -1.33 4.80
C LEU A 56 2.68 -1.49 5.68
N ASN A 57 2.64 -0.98 6.91
CA ASN A 57 3.70 -1.17 7.90
C ASN A 57 3.14 -1.19 9.33
N THR A 58 3.98 -1.50 10.32
CA THR A 58 3.60 -1.56 11.75
C THR A 58 4.21 -0.43 12.59
N TRP A 59 4.80 0.59 11.97
CA TRP A 59 5.52 1.66 12.66
C TRP A 59 4.63 2.90 12.85
N ALA A 60 4.69 3.50 14.03
CA ALA A 60 4.04 4.76 14.40
C ALA A 60 5.07 5.75 14.94
#